data_AF-T1J6Y1-F1
#
_entry.id   AF-T1J6Y1-F1
#
_cell.length_a   1.000
_cell.length_b   1.000
_cell.length_c   1.000
_cell.angle_alpha   90.00
_cell.angle_beta   90.00
_cell.angle_gamma   90.00
#
_symmetry.space_group_name_H-M   'P 1'
#
loop_
_entity.id
_entity.type
_entity.pdbx_description
1 polymer ?
#
loop_
_entity_poly.entity_id
_entity_poly.type
_entity_poly.pdbx_seq_one_letter_code
_entity_poly.pdbx_strand_id
1 'polypeptide(L)'
;MAMAAQVKIEPSEETDVEFLPLIYEIIRSIEKENHDAAQKAKDLSNTTLKMNELKNKLQQCRESIQRLPGIDYSKEDQVKRFEALRKQLIMKRELLIKYRNFCHFDVSKI
;
A
#
# COMPACT_ATOMS: atom_id res chain seq x y z
N MET A 1 -21.32 3.57 25.54
CA MET A 1 -21.59 3.40 24.10
C MET A 1 -20.31 3.80 23.36
N ALA A 2 -19.41 2.85 23.09
CA ALA A 2 -18.12 3.14 22.49
C ALA A 2 -18.31 3.35 20.98
N MET A 3 -17.94 4.53 20.47
CA MET A 3 -17.91 4.80 19.04
C MET A 3 -16.88 3.87 18.40
N ALA A 4 -17.32 2.96 17.53
CA ALA A 4 -16.42 2.21 16.68
C ALA A 4 -15.77 3.21 15.71
N ALA A 5 -14.50 3.51 15.92
CA ALA A 5 -13.72 4.32 14.98
C ALA A 5 -13.78 3.64 13.61
N GLN A 6 -14.41 4.32 12.64
CA GLN A 6 -14.45 3.87 11.26
C GLN A 6 -13.01 3.96 10.73
N VAL A 7 -12.34 2.82 10.54
CA VAL A 7 -11.07 2.79 9.78
C VAL A 7 -11.45 3.04 8.33
N LYS A 8 -11.19 4.26 7.85
CA LYS A 8 -11.31 4.60 6.44
C LYS A 8 -10.24 3.81 5.70
N ILE A 9 -10.66 2.77 4.98
CA ILE A 9 -9.77 1.99 4.11
C ILE A 9 -9.61 2.83 2.84
N GLU A 10 -8.64 3.74 2.86
CA GLU A 10 -8.17 4.41 1.64
C GLU A 10 -7.48 3.34 0.76
N PRO A 11 -7.71 3.33 -0.55
CA PRO A 11 -6.98 2.45 -1.45
C PRO A 11 -5.48 2.75 -1.32
N SER A 12 -4.66 1.73 -1.05
CA SER A 12 -3.21 1.92 -1.05
C SER A 12 -2.78 2.17 -2.49
N GLU A 13 -2.13 3.31 -2.73
CA GLU A 13 -1.41 3.52 -3.99
C GLU A 13 -0.40 2.40 -4.17
N GLU A 14 -0.46 1.70 -5.31
CA GLU A 14 0.52 0.67 -5.65
C GLU A 14 1.91 1.30 -5.62
N THR A 15 2.73 0.87 -4.67
CA THR A 15 4.11 1.33 -4.55
C THR A 15 4.97 0.49 -5.48
N ASP A 16 5.66 1.14 -6.40
CA ASP A 16 6.64 0.50 -7.28
C ASP A 16 7.84 0.00 -6.44
N VAL A 17 7.90 -1.33 -6.26
CA VAL A 17 8.94 -2.04 -5.49
C VAL A 17 9.97 -2.75 -6.39
N GLU A 18 10.04 -2.42 -7.69
CA GLU A 18 11.01 -3.04 -8.59
C GLU A 18 12.36 -2.33 -8.54
N PHE A 19 13.29 -2.80 -7.70
CA PHE A 19 14.64 -2.23 -7.58
C PHE A 19 15.70 -2.93 -8.44
N LEU A 20 15.48 -4.20 -8.75
CA LEU A 20 16.50 -5.07 -9.37
C LEU A 20 16.97 -4.60 -10.76
N PRO A 21 16.10 -4.14 -11.68
CA PRO A 21 16.55 -3.62 -12.97
C PRO A 21 17.54 -2.46 -12.80
N LEU A 22 17.24 -1.52 -11.91
CA LEU A 22 18.07 -0.35 -11.65
C LEU A 22 19.40 -0.72 -10.97
N ILE A 23 19.38 -1.64 -10.00
CA ILE A 23 20.59 -2.17 -9.36
C ILE A 23 21.49 -2.85 -10.39
N TYR A 24 20.91 -3.70 -11.24
CA TYR A 24 21.65 -4.39 -12.30
C TYR A 24 22.30 -3.39 -13.27
N GLU A 25 21.58 -2.34 -13.65
CA GLU A 25 22.11 -1.28 -14.50
C GLU A 25 23.28 -0.51 -13.88
N ILE A 26 23.24 -0.25 -12.57
CA ILE A 26 24.33 0.39 -11.82
C ILE A 26 25.55 -0.53 -11.80
N ILE A 27 25.37 -1.81 -11.49
CA ILE A 27 26.47 -2.79 -11.47
C ILE A 27 27.13 -2.87 -12.86
N ARG A 28 26.32 -3.01 -13.93
CA ARG A 28 26.83 -3.04 -15.30
C ARG A 28 27.53 -1.76 -15.73
N SER A 29 27.10 -0.59 -15.25
CA SER A 29 27.76 0.67 -15.61
C SER A 29 29.09 0.85 -14.91
N ILE A 30 29.27 0.27 -13.73
CA ILE A 30 30.55 0.26 -12.98
C ILE A 30 31.53 -0.75 -13.58
N GLU A 31 31.06 -1.94 -13.97
CA GLU A 31 31.89 -3.00 -14.56
C GLU A 31 32.38 -2.68 -15.98
N LYS A 32 31.77 -1.68 -16.63
CA LYS A 32 32.13 -1.28 -17.98
C LYS A 32 33.49 -0.57 -18.00
N GLU A 33 34.54 -1.27 -18.43
CA GLU A 33 35.83 -0.63 -18.72
C GLU A 33 35.74 0.22 -20.00
N ASN A 34 36.12 1.49 -19.87
CA ASN A 34 36.19 2.44 -20.98
C ASN A 34 37.57 3.11 -21.00
N HIS A 35 38.29 2.97 -22.11
CA HIS A 35 39.65 3.51 -22.26
C HIS A 35 39.67 4.99 -22.70
N ASP A 36 38.55 5.51 -23.21
CA ASP A 36 38.40 6.94 -23.50
C ASP A 36 38.02 7.73 -22.25
N ALA A 37 38.84 8.73 -21.89
CA ALA A 37 38.66 9.56 -20.71
C ALA A 37 37.35 10.38 -20.75
N ALA A 38 36.94 10.87 -21.93
CA ALA A 38 35.69 11.61 -22.07
C ALA A 38 34.48 10.71 -21.83
N GLN A 39 34.50 9.51 -22.40
CA GLN A 39 33.44 8.52 -22.20
C GLN A 39 33.40 7.99 -20.76
N LYS A 40 34.54 7.82 -20.09
CA LYS A 40 34.62 7.42 -18.67
C LYS A 40 33.96 8.46 -17.75
N ALA A 41 34.19 9.75 -17.99
CA ALA A 41 33.55 10.82 -17.22
C ALA A 41 32.02 10.82 -17.39
N LYS A 42 31.54 10.59 -18.62
CA LYS A 42 30.11 10.46 -18.93
C LYS A 42 29.48 9.24 -18.25
N ASP A 43 30.15 8.09 -18.30
CA ASP A 43 29.68 6.84 -17.68
C ASP A 43 29.62 6.96 -16.15
N LEU A 44 30.57 7.67 -15.52
CA LEU A 44 30.56 7.97 -14.08
C LEU A 44 29.39 8.88 -13.68
N SER A 45 29.11 9.92 -14.48
CA SER A 45 27.96 10.80 -14.28
C SER A 45 26.63 10.03 -14.37
N ASN A 46 26.48 9.19 -15.41
CA ASN A 46 25.30 8.34 -15.57
C ASN A 46 25.12 7.36 -14.40
N THR A 47 26.21 6.77 -13.91
CA THR A 47 26.17 5.87 -12.74
C THR A 47 25.69 6.63 -11.50
N THR A 48 26.17 7.85 -11.29
CA THR A 48 25.76 8.71 -10.17
C THR A 48 24.27 9.08 -10.25
N LEU A 49 23.75 9.35 -11.45
CA LEU A 49 22.31 9.61 -11.66
C LEU A 49 21.46 8.39 -11.26
N LYS A 50 21.82 7.18 -11.72
CA LYS A 50 21.11 5.95 -11.36
C LYS A 50 21.19 5.64 -9.86
N MET A 51 22.32 5.93 -9.22
CA MET A 51 22.48 5.78 -7.77
C MET A 51 21.52 6.70 -7.00
N ASN A 52 21.36 7.95 -7.47
CA ASN A 52 20.42 8.90 -6.88
C ASN A 52 18.96 8.49 -7.13
N GLU A 53 18.66 7.96 -8.32
CA GLU A 53 17.35 7.39 -8.62
C GLU A 53 17.00 6.24 -7.66
N LEU A 54 17.93 5.31 -7.44
CA LEU A 54 17.74 4.19 -6.51
C LEU A 54 17.49 4.70 -5.08
N LYS A 55 18.29 5.68 -4.63
CA LYS A 55 18.12 6.32 -3.32
C LYS A 55 16.72 6.92 -3.18
N ASN A 56 16.26 7.65 -4.19
CA ASN A 56 14.94 8.28 -4.18
C ASN A 56 13.82 7.24 -4.17
N LYS A 57 13.93 6.17 -4.98
CA LYS A 57 12.95 5.08 -5.03
C LYS A 57 12.84 4.36 -3.68
N LEU A 58 13.97 4.11 -3.02
CA LEU A 58 13.99 3.53 -1.66
C LEU A 58 13.33 4.46 -0.62
N GLN A 59 13.56 5.77 -0.73
CA GLN A 59 12.96 6.75 0.17
C GLN A 59 11.44 6.82 -0.02
N GLN A 60 10.97 6.86 -1.28
CA GLN A 60 9.54 6.82 -1.59
C GLN A 60 8.88 5.55 -1.06
N CYS A 61 9.51 4.38 -1.25
CA CYS A 61 9.01 3.12 -0.71
C CYS A 61 8.89 3.16 0.83
N ARG A 62 9.89 3.72 1.52
CA ARG A 62 9.84 3.90 2.98
C ARG A 62 8.68 4.80 3.42
N GLU A 63 8.46 5.91 2.72
CA GLU A 63 7.35 6.83 2.99
C GLU A 63 6.00 6.17 2.73
N SER A 64 5.87 5.37 1.67
CA SER A 64 4.66 4.59 1.39
C SER A 64 4.37 3.59 2.50
N ILE A 65 5.39 2.87 2.99
CA ILE A 65 5.24 1.94 4.12
C ILE A 65 4.71 2.67 5.36
N GLN A 66 5.24 3.85 5.67
CA GLN A 66 4.78 4.64 6.82
C GLN A 66 3.33 5.13 6.70
N ARG A 67 2.79 5.21 5.48
CA ARG A 67 1.39 5.57 5.23
C ARG A 67 0.46 4.35 5.22
N LEU A 68 0.97 3.12 5.35
CA LEU A 68 0.14 1.93 5.29
C LEU A 68 -0.86 1.89 6.45
N PRO A 69 -2.16 1.69 6.17
CA PRO A 69 -3.17 1.64 7.20
C PRO A 69 -2.92 0.46 8.14
N GLY A 70 -2.83 0.78 9.43
CA GLY A 70 -2.65 -0.23 10.46
C GLY A 70 -1.21 -0.64 10.75
N ILE A 71 -0.21 0.05 10.19
CA ILE A 71 1.20 -0.16 10.53
C ILE A 71 1.51 0.05 12.02
N ASP A 72 0.71 0.87 12.71
CA ASP A 72 0.85 1.13 14.16
C ASP A 72 0.33 -0.01 15.05
N TYR A 73 -0.33 -1.02 14.48
CA TYR A 73 -0.90 -2.14 15.25
C TYR A 73 0.05 -3.33 15.27
N SER A 74 0.09 -4.01 16.42
CA SER A 74 0.63 -5.36 16.50
C SER A 74 -0.15 -6.29 15.56
N LYS A 75 0.50 -7.35 15.11
CA LYS A 75 -0.14 -8.39 14.28
C LYS A 75 -1.39 -8.93 14.96
N GLU A 76 -1.30 -9.18 16.27
CA GLU A 76 -2.39 -9.72 17.08
C GLU A 76 -3.58 -8.75 17.12
N ASP A 77 -3.33 -7.45 17.25
CA ASP A 77 -4.38 -6.43 17.26
C ASP A 77 -5.02 -6.24 15.88
N GLN A 78 -4.24 -6.32 14.80
CA GLN A 78 -4.78 -6.32 13.43
C GLN A 78 -5.74 -7.49 13.22
N VAL A 79 -5.37 -8.70 13.65
CA VAL A 79 -6.21 -9.90 13.55
C VAL A 79 -7.49 -9.74 14.37
N LYS A 80 -7.39 -9.31 15.63
CA LYS A 80 -8.56 -9.10 16.50
C LYS A 80 -9.55 -8.10 15.89
N ARG A 81 -9.05 -7.00 15.33
CA ARG A 81 -9.88 -5.98 14.67
C ARG A 81 -10.55 -6.51 13.41
N PHE A 82 -9.80 -7.27 12.61
CA PHE A 82 -10.35 -7.92 11.41
C PHE A 82 -11.52 -8.84 11.77
N GLU A 83 -11.35 -9.70 12.78
CA GLU A 83 -12.43 -10.58 13.24
C GLU A 83 -13.64 -9.81 13.76
N ALA A 84 -13.42 -8.73 14.52
CA ALA A 84 -14.49 -7.87 15.02
C ALA A 84 -15.28 -7.21 13.86
N LEU A 85 -14.58 -6.67 12.86
CA LEU A 85 -15.19 -6.08 11.66
C LEU A 85 -15.98 -7.13 10.88
N ARG A 86 -15.44 -8.34 10.73
CA ARG A 86 -16.14 -9.46 10.07
C ARG A 86 -17.45 -9.82 10.80
N LYS A 87 -17.42 -9.91 12.13
CA LYS A 87 -18.62 -10.16 12.95
C LYS A 87 -19.65 -9.04 12.78
N GLN A 88 -19.22 -7.77 12.83
CA GLN A 88 -20.10 -6.62 12.62
C GLN A 88 -20.73 -6.63 11.23
N LEU A 89 -19.98 -6.97 10.18
CA LEU A 89 -20.48 -7.04 8.81
C LEU A 89 -21.60 -8.09 8.68
N ILE A 90 -21.39 -9.28 9.25
CA ILE A 90 -22.39 -10.36 9.26
C ILE A 90 -23.66 -9.89 9.97
N MET A 91 -23.53 -9.37 11.20
CA MET A 91 -24.67 -8.89 11.99
C MET A 91 -25.45 -7.77 11.28
N LYS A 92 -24.74 -6.81 10.67
CA LYS A 92 -25.38 -5.74 9.88
C LYS A 92 -26.12 -6.28 8.66
N ARG A 93 -25.55 -7.25 7.94
CA ARG A 93 -26.23 -7.91 6.82
C ARG A 93 -27.49 -8.64 7.25
N GLU A 94 -27.43 -9.41 8.34
CA GLU A 94 -28.59 -10.10 8.90
C GLU A 94 -29.70 -9.11 9.29
N LEU A 95 -29.33 -7.99 9.92
CA LEU A 95 -30.28 -6.96 10.29
C LEU A 95 -30.97 -6.32 9.07
N LEU A 96 -30.21 -6.02 8.01
CA LEU A 96 -30.78 -5.52 6.75
C LEU A 96 -31.74 -6.54 6.11
N ILE A 97 -31.40 -7.83 6.15
CA ILE A 97 -32.28 -8.90 5.65
C ILE A 97 -33.57 -8.95 6.48
N LYS A 98 -33.47 -8.85 7.82
CA LYS A 98 -34.65 -8.78 8.69
C LYS A 98 -35.53 -7.59 8.33
N TYR A 99 -34.97 -6.38 8.22
CA TYR A 99 -35.75 -5.20 7.85
C TYR A 99 -36.42 -5.34 6.47
N ARG A 100 -35.71 -5.90 5.49
CA ARG A 100 -36.29 -6.19 4.16
C ARG A 100 -37.49 -7.13 4.26
N ASN A 101 -37.42 -8.16 5.09
CA ASN A 101 -38.47 -9.17 5.22
C ASN A 101 -39.62 -8.74 6.14
N PHE A 102 -39.37 -7.84 7.10
CA PHE A 102 -40.38 -7.28 7.99
C PHE A 102 -41.17 -6.11 7.35
N CYS A 103 -40.62 -5.42 6.36
CA CYS A 103 -41.32 -4.36 5.60
C CYS A 103 -42.34 -4.90 4.57
N HIS A 104 -43.09 -5.97 4.90
CA HIS A 104 -44.45 -6.10 4.37
C HIS A 104 -45.33 -5.18 5.21
N PHE A 105 -45.18 -3.87 5.01
CA PHE A 105 -46.15 -2.92 5.52
C PHE A 105 -47.46 -3.26 4.80
N ASP A 106 -48.36 -3.95 5.48
CA ASP A 106 -49.76 -4.01 5.08
C ASP A 106 -50.23 -2.55 5.06
N VAL A 107 -50.08 -1.92 3.89
CA VAL A 107 -50.82 -0.70 3.57
C VAL A 107 -52.26 -1.18 3.44
N SER A 108 -52.89 -1.41 4.59
CA SER A 108 -54.34 -1.50 4.68
C SER A 108 -54.84 -0.21 4.08
N LYS A 109 -55.29 -0.31 2.83
CA LYS A 109 -55.89 0.78 2.08
C LYS A 109 -57.07 1.25 2.92
N ILE A 110 -56.92 2.43 3.51
CA ILE A 110 -58.04 3.22 4.05
C ILE A 110 -58.94 3.58 2.88
#